data_AF-A0A349YSR6-F1
#
_entry.id   AF-A0A349YSR6-F1
#
_cell.length_a   1.000
_cell.length_b   1.000
_cell.length_c   1.000
_cell.angle_alpha   90.00
_cell.angle_beta   90.00
_cell.angle_gamma   90.00
#
_symmetry.space_group_name_H-M   'P 1'
#
loop_
_entity.id
_entity.type
_entity.pdbx_description
1 polymer ?
#
loop_
_entity_poly.entity_id
_entity_poly.type
_entity_poly.pdbx_seq_one_letter_code
_entity_poly.pdbx_strand_id
1 'polypeptide(L)' 'MVKVENDCSCCERCGNCGLRKQPHLYCDSCGNETDTLFKLQGIETEYLCDDCLQEYIQSIVQTFTIEDFVEEDKSDYE' A
#
# COMPACT_ATOMS: atom_id res chain seq x y z
N MET A 1 9.02 3.08 1.32
CA MET A 1 10.49 3.19 1.46
C MET A 1 11.25 2.61 0.26
N VAL A 2 12.32 3.27 -0.22
CA VAL A 2 13.26 2.69 -1.21
C VAL A 2 14.46 2.08 -0.49
N LYS A 3 14.83 0.84 -0.81
CA LYS A 3 16.08 0.20 -0.37
C LYS A 3 16.91 -0.23 -1.57
N VAL A 4 18.21 -0.33 -1.39
CA VAL A 4 19.15 -0.76 -2.44
C VAL A 4 19.74 -2.11 -2.02
N GLU A 5 19.39 -3.15 -2.75
CA GLU A 5 19.72 -4.54 -2.42
C GLU A 5 20.52 -5.22 -3.54
N ASN A 6 20.95 -6.45 -3.30
CA ASN A 6 21.79 -7.20 -4.23
C ASN A 6 21.08 -8.49 -4.65
N ASP A 7 20.45 -8.44 -5.82
CA ASP A 7 19.73 -9.59 -6.40
C ASP A 7 20.64 -10.60 -7.08
N CYS A 8 21.96 -10.42 -6.99
CA CYS A 8 22.90 -11.37 -7.54
C CYS A 8 22.83 -12.70 -6.79
N SER A 9 22.15 -13.68 -7.38
CA SER A 9 22.19 -15.09 -6.93
C SER A 9 23.52 -15.79 -7.24
N CYS A 10 24.51 -15.06 -7.75
CA CYS A 10 25.79 -15.61 -8.17
C CYS A 10 26.72 -15.84 -6.97
N CYS A 11 27.53 -16.91 -7.00
CA CYS A 11 28.56 -17.17 -6.00
C CYS A 11 29.58 -16.01 -5.93
N GLU A 12 30.30 -15.90 -4.79
CA GLU A 12 31.23 -14.80 -4.45
C GLU A 12 32.23 -14.42 -5.56
N ARG A 13 32.48 -15.31 -6.53
CA ARG A 13 33.42 -15.13 -7.65
C ARG A 13 32.85 -14.43 -8.88
N CYS A 14 31.53 -14.21 -8.98
CA CYS A 14 30.97 -13.49 -10.12
C CYS A 14 31.24 -11.98 -9.99
N GLY A 15 32.36 -11.55 -10.55
CA GLY A 15 32.88 -10.19 -10.45
C GLY A 15 32.06 -9.12 -11.17
N ASN A 16 31.05 -9.48 -11.97
CA ASN A 16 30.35 -8.56 -12.86
C ASN A 16 28.84 -8.82 -12.97
N CYS A 17 28.20 -9.19 -11.85
CA CYS A 17 26.74 -9.26 -11.83
C CYS A 17 26.17 -7.83 -11.79
N GLY A 18 25.53 -7.42 -12.89
CA GLY A 18 24.93 -6.09 -13.07
C GLY A 18 23.70 -5.83 -12.18
N LEU A 19 23.28 -6.82 -11.41
CA LEU A 19 22.19 -6.73 -10.43
C LEU A 19 22.68 -6.37 -9.03
N ARG A 20 23.94 -5.93 -8.88
CA ARG A 20 24.40 -5.32 -7.64
C ARG A 20 23.74 -3.96 -7.49
N LYS A 21 23.15 -3.68 -6.33
CA LYS A 21 22.51 -2.39 -6.00
C LYS A 21 21.24 -2.11 -6.80
N GLN A 22 20.34 -3.07 -6.89
CA GLN A 22 19.00 -2.83 -7.45
C GLN A 22 18.15 -2.05 -6.43
N PRO A 23 17.39 -1.04 -6.89
CA PRO A 23 16.41 -0.37 -6.04
C PRO A 23 15.14 -1.21 -5.90
N HIS A 24 14.70 -1.41 -4.67
CA HIS A 24 13.46 -2.10 -4.32
C HIS A 24 12.56 -1.16 -3.52
N LEU A 25 11.26 -1.25 -3.74
CA LEU A 25 10.28 -0.46 -3.00
C LEU A 25 9.62 -1.35 -1.95
N TYR A 26 9.57 -0.87 -0.72
CA TYR A 26 8.95 -1.54 0.41
C TYR A 26 7.84 -0.68 0.99
N CYS A 27 6.71 -1.30 1.32
CA CYS A 27 5.64 -0.66 2.07
C CYS A 27 6.12 -0.32 3.48
N ASP A 28 5.84 0.89 3.96
CA ASP A 28 6.25 1.32 5.30
C ASP A 28 5.38 0.67 6.40
N SER A 29 4.16 0.24 6.07
CA SER A 29 3.23 -0.41 6.99
C SER A 29 3.49 -1.92 7.13
N CYS A 30 3.39 -2.68 6.03
CA CYS A 30 3.53 -4.15 6.08
C CYS A 30 4.96 -4.67 5.82
N GLY A 31 5.86 -3.83 5.33
CA GLY A 31 7.24 -4.22 5.03
C GLY A 31 7.42 -5.08 3.78
N ASN A 32 6.35 -5.38 3.03
CA ASN A 32 6.43 -6.15 1.80
C ASN A 32 7.04 -5.34 0.67
N GLU A 33 7.80 -6.03 -0.18
CA GLU A 33 8.28 -5.48 -1.45
C GLU A 33 7.11 -5.31 -2.43
N THR A 34 7.14 -4.23 -3.22
CA THR A 34 6.11 -3.93 -4.21
C THR A 34 6.69 -3.15 -5.37
N ASP A 35 6.00 -3.13 -6.51
CA ASP A 35 6.41 -2.34 -7.68
C ASP A 35 5.92 -0.89 -7.61
N THR A 36 4.97 -0.59 -6.72
CA THR A 36 4.33 0.74 -6.64
C THR A 36 4.01 1.12 -5.20
N LEU A 37 4.33 2.36 -4.85
CA LEU A 37 4.03 2.94 -3.54
C LEU A 37 3.14 4.17 -3.70
N PHE A 38 2.17 4.29 -2.79
CA PHE A 38 1.24 5.39 -2.71
C PHE A 38 1.56 6.25 -1.50
N LYS A 39 1.49 7.57 -1.66
CA LYS A 39 1.63 8.54 -0.57
C LYS A 39 0.35 9.35 -0.47
N LEU A 40 -0.26 9.35 0.72
CA LEU A 40 -1.43 10.15 1.01
C LEU A 40 -1.03 11.62 1.17
N GLN A 41 -1.65 12.52 0.40
CA GLN A 41 -1.39 13.95 0.54
C GLN A 41 -1.92 14.43 1.91
N GLY A 42 -1.05 15.06 2.70
CA GLY A 42 -1.37 15.53 4.06
C GLY A 42 -0.93 14.58 5.19
N ILE A 43 -0.45 13.38 4.87
CA ILE A 43 0.18 12.45 5.83
C ILE A 43 1.63 12.29 5.40
N GLU A 44 2.54 12.93 6.13
CA GLU A 44 3.87 13.21 5.60
C GLU A 44 4.80 11.99 5.50
N THR A 45 4.56 10.94 6.31
CA THR A 45 5.63 10.00 6.66
C THR A 45 5.50 8.58 6.11
N GLU A 46 4.40 8.22 5.44
CA GLU A 46 4.16 6.81 5.09
C GLU A 46 3.90 6.61 3.58
N TYR A 47 4.66 5.69 3.00
CA TYR A 47 4.44 5.12 1.67
C TYR A 47 3.81 3.73 1.82
N LEU A 48 2.61 3.56 1.29
CA LEU A 48 1.83 2.33 1.41
C LEU A 48 1.82 1.56 0.09
N CYS A 49 1.79 0.23 0.15
CA CYS A 49 1.38 -0.60 -0.98
C CYS A 49 -0.14 -0.48 -1.20
N ASP A 50 -0.64 -1.04 -2.31
CA ASP A 50 -2.07 -1.01 -2.65
C ASP A 50 -2.94 -1.60 -1.53
N ASP A 51 -2.60 -2.79 -1.02
CA ASP A 51 -3.37 -3.44 0.05
C ASP A 51 -3.49 -2.56 1.31
N CYS A 52 -2.37 -2.03 1.80
CA CYS A 52 -2.37 -1.16 2.97
C CYS A 52 -3.08 0.17 2.72
N LEU A 53 -3.06 0.68 1.48
CA LEU A 53 -3.82 1.85 1.10
C LEU A 53 -5.34 1.55 1.15
N GLN A 54 -5.77 0.40 0.62
CA GLN A 54 -7.18 0.00 0.65
C GLN A 54 -7.67 -0.18 2.09
N GLU A 55 -6.89 -0.86 2.94
CA GLU A 55 -7.20 -1.00 4.36
C GLU A 55 -7.30 0.36 5.06
N TYR A 56 -6.36 1.27 4.78
CA TYR A 56 -6.40 2.63 5.31
C TYR A 56 -7.68 3.37 4.87
N ILE A 57 -7.99 3.35 3.57
CA ILE A 57 -9.20 3.99 3.03
C ILE A 57 -10.44 3.42 3.73
N GLN A 58 -10.57 2.10 3.80
CA GLN A 58 -11.68 1.43 4.48
C GLN A 58 -11.82 1.80 5.96
N SER A 59 -10.70 2.14 6.63
CA SER A 59 -10.73 2.59 8.03
C SER A 59 -11.28 4.02 8.21
N ILE A 60 -11.22 4.86 7.17
CA ILE A 60 -11.61 6.28 7.25
C ILE A 60 -12.86 6.63 6.43
N VAL A 61 -13.28 5.78 5.50
CA VAL A 61 -14.48 6.00 4.69
C VAL A 61 -15.63 5.19 5.24
N GLN A 62 -16.80 5.80 5.25
CA GLN A 62 -18.05 5.09 5.44
C GLN A 62 -18.69 4.82 4.09
N THR A 63 -19.09 3.58 3.86
CA THR A 63 -19.79 3.19 2.63
C THR A 63 -21.29 3.29 2.87
N PHE A 64 -22.00 3.86 1.91
CA PHE A 64 -23.45 3.92 1.90
C PHE A 64 -23.97 3.29 0.62
N THR A 65 -25.09 2.59 0.74
CA THR A 65 -25.82 1.94 -0.34
C THR A 65 -27.21 2.54 -0.43
N ILE A 66 -27.96 2.23 -1.49
CA ILE A 66 -29.34 2.69 -1.64
C ILE A 66 -30.21 2.18 -0.48
N GLU A 67 -29.92 0.99 0.05
CA GLU A 67 -30.67 0.38 1.15
C GLU A 67 -30.59 1.21 2.44
N ASP A 68 -29.42 1.80 2.73
CA ASP A 68 -29.21 2.64 3.91
C ASP A 68 -30.11 3.90 3.90
N PHE A 69 -30.47 4.42 2.73
CA PHE A 69 -31.37 5.57 2.58
C PHE A 69 -32.86 5.21 2.53
N VAL A 70 -33.20 3.96 2.21
CA VAL A 70 -34.59 3.49 2.14
C VAL A 70 -35.14 3.14 3.54
N GLU A 71 -34.27 2.95 4.53
CA GLU A 71 -34.65 2.70 5.93
C GLU A 71 -34.95 3.99 6.72
N GLU A 72 -34.34 5.12 6.37
CA GLU A 72 -34.61 6.42 7.02
C GLU A 72 -36.06 6.90 6.79
N ASP A 73 -36.64 6.66 5.60
CA ASP A 73 -38.02 7.04 5.28
C ASP A 73 -39.10 6.23 6.02
N LYS A 74 -38.74 5.14 6.72
CA LYS A 74 -39.70 4.31 7.45
C LYS A 74 -39.84 4.67 8.93
N SER A 75 -38.93 5.45 9.51
CA SER A 75 -39.01 5.84 10.93
C SER A 75 -39.96 7.01 11.21
N ASP A 76 -40.43 7.72 10.17
CA ASP A 76 -41.33 8.87 10.30
C ASP A 76 -42.82 8.49 10.28
N TYR A 77 -43.15 7.19 10.27
CA TYR A 77 -44.52 6.68 10.17
C TYR A 77 -44.96 5.70 11.28
N GLU A 78 -44.28 5.68 12.43
CA GLU A 78 -44.76 4.99 13.66
C GLU A 78 -45.09 5.95 14.80
#